data_AF-A0AA96LV36-F1
#
_entry.id   AF-A0AA96LV36-F1
#
_cell.length_a   1.000
_cell.length_b   1.000
_cell.length_c   1.000
_cell.angle_alpha   90.00
_cell.angle_beta   90.00
_cell.angle_gamma   90.00
#
_symmetry.space_group_name_H-M   'P 1'
#
loop_
_entity.id
_entity.type
_entity.pdbx_description
1 polymer ?
#
loop_
_entity_poly.entity_id
_entity_poly.type
_entity_poly.pdbx_seq_one_letter_code
_entity_poly.pdbx_strand_id
1 'polypeptide(L)'
;MSGNLSYILVIVIGVIVLAGLTYMNLRKISKSTADLTQLKKRTLLWSEVSLALFVVQLLFRDRNGGFLLFFGILTLFTGAHYIGVNYFWRKRNR
;
A
#
# COMPACT_ATOMS: atom_id res chain seq x y z
N MET A 1 13.22 20.28 20.29
CA MET A 1 11.88 19.67 20.07
C MET A 1 11.34 19.84 18.64
N SER A 2 11.98 20.58 17.72
CA SER A 2 11.48 20.79 16.34
C SER A 2 11.65 19.58 15.40
N GLY A 3 12.66 18.72 15.61
CA GLY A 3 12.98 17.61 14.69
C GLY A 3 11.90 16.53 14.59
N ASN A 4 11.17 16.24 15.68
CA ASN A 4 10.13 15.22 15.69
C ASN A 4 8.87 15.66 14.94
N LEU A 5 8.55 16.97 14.97
CA LEU A 5 7.39 17.52 14.28
C LEU A 5 7.56 17.41 12.75
N SER A 6 8.74 17.75 12.24
CA SER A 6 9.06 17.64 10.82
C SER A 6 8.97 16.18 10.33
N TYR A 7 9.46 15.22 11.12
CA TYR A 7 9.40 13.81 10.77
C TYR A 7 7.95 13.27 10.70
N ILE A 8 7.12 13.61 11.68
CA ILE A 8 5.70 13.23 11.71
C ILE A 8 4.95 13.87 10.51
N LEU A 9 5.22 15.14 10.21
CA LEU A 9 4.63 15.82 9.06
C LEU A 9 4.96 15.11 7.75
N VAL A 10 6.21 14.69 7.54
CA VAL A 10 6.62 13.94 6.35
C VAL A 10 5.86 12.62 6.24
N ILE A 11 5.69 11.88 7.35
CA ILE A 11 4.91 10.63 7.36
C ILE A 11 3.45 10.90 7.00
N VAL A 12 2.83 11.90 7.63
CA VAL A 12 1.42 12.24 7.38
C VAL A 12 1.21 12.63 5.92
N ILE A 13 2.06 13.48 5.37
CA ILE A 13 2.02 13.87 3.95
C ILE A 13 2.20 12.63 3.06
N GLY A 14 3.17 11.77 3.38
CA GLY A 14 3.40 10.52 2.64
C GLY A 14 2.16 9.62 2.62
N VAL A 15 1.51 9.41 3.76
CA VAL A 15 0.28 8.62 3.87
C VAL A 15 -0.87 9.23 3.06
N ILE A 16 -1.04 10.56 3.11
CA ILE A 16 -2.07 11.26 2.34
C ILE A 16 -1.82 11.10 0.83
N VAL A 17 -0.58 11.26 0.38
CA VAL A 17 -0.20 11.09 -1.03
C VAL A 17 -0.49 9.65 -1.48
N LEU A 18 -0.08 8.66 -0.69
CA LEU A 18 -0.33 7.25 -0.97
C LEU A 18 -1.84 6.95 -1.06
N ALA A 19 -2.63 7.41 -0.09
CA ALA A 19 -4.09 7.26 -0.12
C ALA A 19 -4.71 7.92 -1.37
N GLY A 20 -4.24 9.11 -1.73
CA GLY A 20 -4.66 9.81 -2.95
C GLY A 20 -4.35 9.00 -4.22
N LEU A 21 -3.15 8.44 -4.32
CA LEU A 21 -2.75 7.58 -5.43
C LEU A 21 -3.60 6.30 -5.50
N THR A 22 -3.93 5.68 -4.37
CA THR A 22 -4.87 4.56 -4.30
C THR A 22 -6.22 4.94 -4.88
N TYR A 23 -6.79 6.04 -4.39
CA TYR A 23 -8.09 6.50 -4.86
C TYR A 23 -8.08 6.83 -6.36
N MET A 24 -7.06 7.53 -6.85
CA MET A 24 -6.92 7.85 -8.27
C MET A 24 -6.82 6.59 -9.14
N ASN A 25 -6.03 5.60 -8.72
CA ASN A 25 -5.89 4.34 -9.45
C ASN A 25 -7.19 3.55 -9.47
N LEU A 26 -7.89 3.44 -8.34
CA LEU A 26 -9.18 2.75 -8.26
C LEU A 26 -10.26 3.46 -9.08
N ARG A 27 -10.27 4.80 -9.12
CA ARG A 27 -11.18 5.58 -9.97
C ARG A 27 -10.91 5.35 -11.45
N LYS A 28 -9.64 5.28 -11.87
CA LYS A 28 -9.25 4.94 -13.25
C LYS A 28 -9.68 3.51 -13.61
N ILE A 29 -9.48 2.56 -12.70
CA ILE A 29 -9.98 1.19 -12.86
C ILE A 29 -11.48 1.22 -13.06
N SER A 30 -12.25 1.88 -12.18
CA SER A 30 -13.71 1.96 -12.30
C SER A 30 -14.22 2.44 -13.66
N LYS A 31 -13.45 3.25 -14.40
CA LYS A 31 -13.81 3.77 -15.74
C LYS A 31 -13.23 2.97 -16.91
N SER A 32 -12.26 2.09 -16.64
CA SER A 32 -11.55 1.32 -17.67
C SER A 32 -12.28 0.01 -17.98
N THR A 33 -12.32 -0.41 -19.25
CA THR A 33 -12.80 -1.73 -19.68
C THR A 33 -11.69 -2.80 -19.72
N ALA A 34 -10.45 -2.44 -19.37
CA ALA A 34 -9.31 -3.36 -19.42
C ALA A 34 -9.48 -4.56 -18.48
N ASP A 35 -8.90 -5.70 -18.88
CA ASP A 35 -8.83 -6.89 -18.02
C ASP A 35 -7.99 -6.61 -16.77
N LEU A 36 -8.59 -6.85 -15.60
CA LEU A 36 -7.96 -6.62 -14.30
C LEU A 36 -7.17 -7.83 -13.80
N THR A 37 -7.16 -8.96 -14.52
CA THR A 37 -6.55 -10.22 -14.05
C THR A 37 -5.05 -10.07 -13.78
N GLN A 38 -4.30 -9.46 -14.69
CA GLN A 38 -2.87 -9.20 -14.49
C GLN A 38 -2.62 -8.19 -13.37
N LEU A 39 -3.43 -7.13 -13.30
CA LEU A 39 -3.31 -6.10 -12.27
C LEU A 39 -3.59 -6.66 -10.88
N LYS A 40 -4.57 -7.56 -10.73
CA LYS A 40 -4.87 -8.28 -9.49
C LYS A 40 -3.68 -9.12 -9.03
N LYS A 41 -3.07 -9.90 -9.93
CA LYS A 41 -1.89 -10.72 -9.61
C LYS A 41 -0.70 -9.85 -9.17
N ARG A 42 -0.42 -8.78 -9.91
CA ARG A 42 0.67 -7.85 -9.59
C ARG A 42 0.46 -7.18 -8.24
N THR A 43 -0.74 -6.69 -7.96
CA THR A 43 -1.05 -6.03 -6.68
C THR A 43 -1.01 -7.00 -5.50
N LEU A 44 -1.42 -8.26 -5.69
CA LEU A 44 -1.27 -9.31 -4.68
C LEU A 44 0.21 -9.57 -4.36
N LEU A 45 1.04 -9.80 -5.38
CA LEU A 45 2.47 -10.06 -5.20
C LEU A 45 3.17 -8.94 -4.42
N TRP A 46 2.89 -7.68 -4.75
CA TRP A 46 3.48 -6.55 -4.01
C TRP A 46 2.95 -6.45 -2.57
N SER A 47 1.70 -6.87 -2.32
CA SER A 47 1.15 -6.94 -0.95
C SER A 47 1.84 -8.03 -0.13
N GLU A 48 2.06 -9.20 -0.72
CA GLU A 48 2.75 -10.32 -0.06
C GLU A 48 4.23 -9.99 0.20
N VAL A 49 4.93 -9.41 -0.78
CA VAL A 49 6.33 -9.01 -0.64
C VAL A 49 6.50 -7.97 0.47
N SER A 50 5.66 -6.92 0.48
CA SER A 50 5.74 -5.89 1.52
C SER A 50 5.39 -6.44 2.90
N LEU A 51 4.37 -7.30 3.01
CA LEU A 51 4.02 -7.98 4.25
C LEU A 51 5.16 -8.88 4.75
N ALA A 52 5.77 -9.67 3.87
CA ALA A 52 6.91 -10.52 4.22
C ALA A 52 8.07 -9.68 4.76
N LEU A 53 8.41 -8.58 4.10
CA LEU A 53 9.45 -7.65 4.56
C LEU A 53 9.08 -7.01 5.91
N PHE A 54 7.82 -6.64 6.11
CA PHE A 54 7.34 -6.14 7.40
C PHE A 54 7.50 -7.19 8.52
N VAL A 55 7.15 -8.45 8.24
CA VAL A 55 7.33 -9.56 9.20
C VAL A 55 8.81 -9.80 9.50
N VAL A 56 9.69 -9.77 8.49
CA VAL A 56 11.15 -9.85 8.72
C VAL A 56 11.59 -8.72 9.65
N GLN A 57 11.11 -7.49 9.46
CA GLN A 57 11.45 -6.39 10.35
C GLN A 57 10.84 -6.51 11.75
N LEU A 58 9.69 -7.17 11.91
CA LEU A 58 9.13 -7.47 13.23
C LEU A 58 10.00 -8.47 14.00
N LEU A 59 10.51 -9.50 13.31
CA LEU A 59 11.28 -10.58 13.93
C LEU A 59 12.74 -10.22 14.18
N PHE A 60 13.38 -9.52 13.24
CA PHE A 60 14.81 -9.21 13.26
C PHE A 60 15.09 -7.73 13.56
N ARG A 61 14.19 -7.08 14.32
CA ARG A 61 14.20 -5.62 14.52
C ARG A 61 15.53 -5.13 15.11
N ASP A 62 16.20 -4.24 14.40
CA ASP A 62 17.33 -3.49 14.95
C ASP A 62 16.84 -2.29 15.80
N ARG A 63 17.72 -1.56 16.47
CA ARG A 63 17.32 -0.42 17.35
C ARG A 63 16.58 0.72 16.62
N ASN A 64 16.60 0.75 15.28
CA ASN A 64 16.02 1.81 14.48
C ASN A 64 14.65 1.41 13.89
N GLY A 65 13.55 1.92 14.47
CA GLY A 65 12.17 1.56 14.10
C GLY A 65 11.68 2.08 12.74
N GLY A 66 12.49 2.85 12.01
CA GLY A 66 12.12 3.48 10.74
C GLY A 66 11.75 2.47 9.65
N PHE A 67 12.50 1.39 9.50
CA PHE A 67 12.20 0.36 8.50
C PHE A 67 10.91 -0.39 8.80
N LEU A 68 10.66 -0.70 10.08
CA LEU A 68 9.40 -1.32 10.51
C LEU A 68 8.20 -0.44 10.15
N LEU A 69 8.29 0.86 10.42
CA LEU A 69 7.24 1.83 10.09
C LEU A 69 7.07 1.96 8.57
N PHE A 70 8.18 2.05 7.82
CA PHE A 70 8.16 2.11 6.35
C PHE A 70 7.46 0.90 5.73
N PHE A 71 7.88 -0.32 6.10
CA PHE A 71 7.26 -1.54 5.57
C PHE A 71 5.83 -1.72 6.08
N GLY A 72 5.49 -1.25 7.28
CA GLY A 72 4.12 -1.22 7.77
C GLY A 72 3.22 -0.35 6.89
N ILE A 73 3.64 0.89 6.59
CA ILE A 73 2.89 1.78 5.69
C ILE A 73 2.81 1.19 4.28
N LEU A 74 3.92 0.64 3.76
CA LEU A 74 3.95 0.01 2.44
C LEU A 74 2.99 -1.19 2.35
N THR A 75 2.91 -2.00 3.40
CA THR A 75 1.99 -3.14 3.51
C THR A 75 0.54 -2.68 3.48
N LEU A 76 0.20 -1.65 4.27
CA LEU A 76 -1.15 -1.07 4.26
C LEU A 76 -1.51 -0.49 2.90
N PHE A 77 -0.59 0.21 2.25
CA PHE A 77 -0.79 0.81 0.94
C PHE A 77 -1.04 -0.24 -0.16
N THR A 78 -0.12 -1.21 -0.28
CA THR A 78 -0.21 -2.26 -1.29
C THR A 78 -1.44 -3.15 -1.06
N GLY A 79 -1.72 -3.50 0.20
CA GLY A 79 -2.91 -4.24 0.59
C GLY A 79 -4.21 -3.51 0.25
N ALA A 80 -4.30 -2.21 0.55
CA ALA A 80 -5.47 -1.40 0.19
C ALA A 80 -5.68 -1.34 -1.34
N HIS A 81 -4.60 -1.19 -2.11
CA HIS A 81 -4.66 -1.26 -3.57
C HIS A 81 -5.17 -2.62 -4.05
N TYR A 82 -4.63 -3.72 -3.53
CA TYR A 82 -5.06 -5.07 -3.89
C TYR A 82 -6.54 -5.29 -3.58
N ILE A 83 -7.00 -4.92 -2.39
CA ILE A 83 -8.42 -5.05 -1.99
C ILE A 83 -9.31 -4.27 -2.96
N GLY A 84 -8.95 -3.04 -3.30
CA GLY A 84 -9.72 -2.23 -4.24
C GLY A 84 -9.75 -2.84 -5.65
N VAL A 85 -8.62 -3.31 -6.17
CA VAL A 85 -8.56 -3.97 -7.48
C VAL A 85 -9.38 -5.26 -7.48
N ASN A 86 -9.28 -6.07 -6.42
CA ASN A 86 -10.03 -7.32 -6.27
C ASN A 86 -11.54 -7.06 -6.16
N TYR A 87 -11.96 -5.99 -5.47
CA TYR A 87 -13.36 -5.57 -5.43
C TYR A 87 -13.90 -5.26 -6.83
N PHE A 88 -13.18 -4.46 -7.63
CA PHE A 88 -13.60 -4.15 -9.00
C PHE A 88 -13.55 -5.36 -9.93
N TRP A 89 -12.56 -6.24 -9.79
CA TRP A 89 -12.49 -7.50 -10.53
C TRP A 89 -13.71 -8.38 -10.23
N ARG A 90 -14.04 -8.59 -8.95
CA ARG A 90 -15.25 -9.34 -8.55
C ARG A 90 -16.54 -8.71 -9.06
N LYS A 91 -16.63 -7.37 -9.07
CA LYS A 91 -17.80 -6.64 -9.56
C LYS A 91 -18.03 -6.82 -11.06
N ARG A 92 -16.98 -7.04 -11.86
CA ARG A 92 -17.07 -7.23 -13.33
C ARG A 92 -17.30 -8.68 -13.76
N ASN A 93 -16.85 -9.63 -12.93
CA ASN A 93 -16.93 -11.05 -13.19
C ASN A 93 -18.15 -11.72 -12.52
N ARG A 94 -19.06 -10.92 -11.97
CA ARG A 94 -20.41 -11.32 -11.56
C ARG A 94 -21.39 -10.91 -12.64
#